data_AF-A0A2D7PEC6-F1
#
_entry.id   AF-A0A2D7PEC6-F1
#
_cell.length_a   1.000
_cell.length_b   1.000
_cell.length_c   1.000
_cell.angle_alpha   90.00
_cell.angle_beta   90.00
_cell.angle_gamma   90.00
#
_symmetry.space_group_name_H-M   'P 1'
#
loop_
_entity.id
_entity.type
_entity.pdbx_description
1 polymer ?
#
loop_
_entity_poly.entity_id
_entity_poly.type
_entity_poly.pdbx_seq_one_letter_code
_entity_poly.pdbx_strand_id
1 'polypeptide(L)'
;MAQVLFIKVSTLKKHTILDGNVDVDKLLPYIKIAQEIHIQNFLGTKLYDKIIEFINAGTLTALANPNYLNLVNNYIQPALIHFAMMDYLPFAAYQVKNAGVFKHISENAESVTKNEVDYLVNKEREFAEYYIRRMIDHLNFNSTNFPEYNQNVNDDVYPDKDNLFNGWVL
;
A
#
# COMPACT_ATOMS: atom_id res chain seq x y z
N MET A 1 14.27 11.08 -8.74
CA MET A 1 13.02 11.29 -9.51
C MET A 1 11.85 11.28 -8.54
N ALA A 2 10.79 12.05 -8.78
CA ALA A 2 9.60 11.97 -7.93
C ALA A 2 8.89 10.63 -8.19
N GLN A 3 8.71 9.81 -7.16
CA GLN A 3 7.99 8.54 -7.28
C GLN A 3 6.51 8.82 -7.55
N VAL A 4 5.99 8.21 -8.61
CA VAL A 4 4.57 8.31 -8.99
C VAL A 4 3.76 7.45 -8.03
N LEU A 5 2.72 8.03 -7.43
CA LEU A 5 1.86 7.33 -6.47
C LEU A 5 0.57 6.86 -7.11
N PHE A 6 0.14 5.64 -6.77
CA PHE A 6 -1.12 5.04 -7.24
C PHE A 6 -2.34 5.54 -6.45
N ILE A 7 -2.12 6.15 -5.29
CA ILE A 7 -3.15 6.82 -4.48
C ILE A 7 -2.72 8.25 -4.13
N LYS A 8 -3.72 9.10 -3.90
CA LYS A 8 -3.53 10.39 -3.23
C LYS A 8 -3.61 10.19 -1.72
N VAL A 9 -2.86 10.97 -0.94
CA VAL A 9 -2.93 10.94 0.53
C VAL A 9 -4.34 11.24 1.05
N SER A 10 -5.10 12.09 0.34
CA SER A 10 -6.50 12.36 0.67
C SER A 10 -7.41 11.14 0.54
N THR A 11 -7.09 10.20 -0.36
CA THR A 11 -7.80 8.92 -0.46
C THR A 11 -7.51 8.06 0.76
N LEU A 12 -6.27 8.01 1.24
CA LEU A 12 -5.90 7.29 2.47
C LEU A 12 -6.72 7.78 3.67
N LYS A 13 -6.77 9.11 3.90
CA LYS A 13 -7.51 9.69 5.04
C LYS A 13 -9.02 9.42 4.99
N LYS A 14 -9.61 9.28 3.79
CA LYS A 14 -11.04 8.99 3.64
C LYS A 14 -11.42 7.54 3.95
N HIS A 15 -10.47 6.61 3.89
CA HIS A 15 -10.72 5.18 4.00
C HIS A 15 -10.06 4.55 5.24
N THR A 16 -9.52 5.38 6.13
CA THR A 16 -8.83 4.94 7.35
C THR A 16 -9.33 5.73 8.55
N ILE A 17 -8.95 5.29 9.75
CA ILE A 17 -9.29 5.95 11.01
C ILE A 17 -8.52 7.26 11.26
N LEU A 18 -7.73 7.74 10.29
CA LEU A 18 -6.91 8.93 10.43
C LEU A 18 -7.77 10.19 10.51
N ASP A 19 -7.61 10.96 11.59
CA ASP A 19 -8.28 12.25 11.73
C ASP A 19 -7.73 13.29 10.74
N GLY A 20 -8.55 14.31 10.45
CA GLY A 20 -8.23 15.45 9.59
C GLY A 20 -6.94 16.16 9.99
N ASN A 21 -6.57 16.13 11.27
CA ASN A 21 -5.38 16.79 11.81
C ASN A 21 -4.07 16.01 11.67
N VAL A 22 -4.10 14.76 11.17
CA VAL A 22 -2.85 14.01 10.91
C VAL A 22 -2.08 14.64 9.77
N ASP A 23 -0.81 14.95 10.03
CA ASP A 23 0.12 15.53 9.07
C ASP A 23 0.34 14.59 7.88
N VAL A 24 -0.02 15.09 6.69
CA VAL A 24 0.06 14.37 5.42
C VAL A 24 1.51 14.04 5.06
N ASP A 25 2.46 14.89 5.44
CA ASP A 25 3.88 14.70 5.14
C ASP A 25 4.46 13.51 5.92
N LYS A 26 3.84 13.13 7.05
CA LYS A 26 4.20 11.92 7.79
C LYS A 26 3.67 10.66 7.15
N LEU A 27 2.58 10.72 6.39
CA LEU A 27 1.95 9.55 5.75
C LEU A 27 2.61 9.22 4.41
N LEU A 28 3.08 10.26 3.69
CA LEU A 28 3.64 10.12 2.36
C LEU A 28 4.79 9.08 2.26
N PRO A 29 5.75 9.01 3.20
CA PRO A 29 6.80 7.99 3.16
C PRO A 29 6.25 6.56 3.26
N TYR A 30 5.25 6.32 4.10
CA TYR A 30 4.67 4.99 4.28
C TYR A 30 3.83 4.54 3.09
N ILE A 31 3.17 5.48 2.40
CA ILE A 31 2.52 5.16 1.10
C ILE A 31 3.57 4.73 0.07
N LYS A 32 4.72 5.40 0.02
CA LYS A 32 5.82 5.06 -0.90
C LYS A 32 6.41 3.68 -0.58
N ILE A 33 6.70 3.42 0.69
CA ILE A 33 7.22 2.14 1.17
C ILE A 33 6.22 1.03 0.85
N ALA A 34 4.94 1.22 1.17
CA ALA A 34 3.92 0.22 0.88
C ALA A 34 3.77 -0.06 -0.62
N GLN A 35 3.89 0.98 -1.45
CA GLN A 35 3.82 0.81 -2.90
C GLN A 35 5.04 0.06 -3.47
N GLU A 36 6.24 0.38 -3.00
CA GLU A 36 7.50 -0.18 -3.49
C GLU A 36 7.76 -1.59 -2.94
N ILE A 37 7.50 -1.83 -1.66
CA ILE A 37 7.78 -3.12 -1.03
C ILE A 37 6.62 -4.09 -1.22
N HIS A 38 5.39 -3.68 -0.88
CA HIS A 38 4.25 -4.60 -0.88
C HIS A 38 3.61 -4.71 -2.26
N ILE A 39 3.19 -3.59 -2.85
CA ILE A 39 2.45 -3.64 -4.12
C ILE A 39 3.33 -4.12 -5.28
N GLN A 40 4.57 -3.61 -5.42
CA GLN A 40 5.46 -4.06 -6.49
C GLN A 40 5.78 -5.56 -6.39
N ASN A 41 5.89 -6.12 -5.17
CA ASN A 41 6.13 -7.55 -4.98
C ASN A 41 5.00 -8.42 -5.57
N PHE A 42 3.75 -7.97 -5.49
CA PHE A 42 2.61 -8.72 -6.04
C PHE A 42 2.30 -8.40 -7.51
N LEU A 43 2.65 -7.22 -8.01
CA LEU A 43 2.44 -6.84 -9.42
C LEU A 43 3.61 -7.27 -10.33
N GLY A 44 4.82 -7.34 -9.79
CA GLY A 44 6.05 -7.46 -10.56
C GLY A 44 6.45 -6.15 -11.24
N THR A 45 7.72 -6.05 -11.67
CA THR A 45 8.30 -4.82 -12.22
C THR A 45 7.58 -4.34 -13.48
N LYS A 46 7.32 -5.22 -14.47
CA LYS A 46 6.78 -4.79 -15.77
C LYS A 46 5.37 -4.21 -15.69
N LEU A 47 4.47 -4.85 -14.94
CA LEU A 47 3.11 -4.35 -14.76
C LEU A 47 3.09 -3.07 -13.92
N TYR A 48 3.94 -3.01 -12.90
CA TYR A 48 4.11 -1.81 -12.07
C TYR A 48 4.58 -0.61 -12.90
N ASP A 49 5.61 -0.78 -13.71
CA ASP A 49 6.14 0.25 -14.61
C ASP A 49 5.11 0.69 -15.65
N LYS A 50 4.31 -0.25 -16.16
CA LYS A 50 3.25 0.05 -17.13
C LYS A 50 2.18 0.98 -16.54
N ILE A 51 1.79 0.74 -15.30
CA ILE A 51 0.84 1.61 -14.58
C ILE A 51 1.46 2.99 -14.35
N ILE A 52 2.74 3.06 -13.97
CA ILE A 52 3.47 4.34 -13.82
C ILE A 52 3.50 5.11 -15.15
N GLU A 53 3.80 4.44 -16.26
CA GLU A 53 3.80 5.03 -17.60
C GLU A 53 2.45 5.68 -17.91
N PHE A 54 1.34 4.96 -17.67
CA PHE A 54 -0.01 5.49 -17.91
C PHE A 54 -0.39 6.65 -17.01
N ILE A 55 0.07 6.66 -15.75
CA ILE A 55 -0.18 7.79 -14.85
C ILE A 55 0.61 9.02 -15.31
N ASN A 56 1.89 8.86 -15.65
CA ASN A 56 2.75 9.95 -16.15
C ASN A 56 2.25 10.53 -17.47
N ALA A 57 1.79 9.67 -18.38
CA ALA A 57 1.21 10.09 -19.65
C ALA A 57 -0.20 10.70 -19.51
N GLY A 58 -0.83 10.61 -18.33
CA GLY A 58 -2.22 11.02 -18.12
C GLY A 58 -3.23 10.17 -18.88
N THR A 59 -2.85 8.95 -19.29
CA THR A 59 -3.69 8.04 -20.09
C THR A 59 -4.34 6.93 -19.26
N LEU A 60 -4.08 6.87 -17.94
CA LEU A 60 -4.82 6.00 -17.01
C LEU A 60 -6.25 6.52 -16.79
N THR A 61 -7.10 6.36 -17.80
CA THR A 61 -8.49 6.85 -17.84
C THR A 61 -9.43 5.77 -18.35
N ALA A 62 -10.73 5.94 -18.08
CA ALA A 62 -11.75 5.00 -18.54
C ALA A 62 -11.86 4.92 -20.07
N LEU A 63 -11.43 5.97 -20.79
CA LEU A 63 -11.48 6.01 -22.24
C LEU A 63 -10.28 5.32 -22.89
N ALA A 64 -9.08 5.58 -22.37
CA ALA A 64 -7.84 5.07 -22.98
C ALA A 64 -7.42 3.70 -22.43
N ASN A 65 -7.51 3.49 -21.11
CA ASN A 65 -7.04 2.28 -20.44
C ASN A 65 -8.00 1.83 -19.32
N PRO A 66 -9.25 1.43 -19.65
CA PRO A 66 -10.27 1.09 -18.65
C PRO A 66 -9.88 -0.07 -17.74
N ASN A 67 -9.22 -1.11 -18.28
CA ASN A 67 -8.81 -2.29 -17.51
C ASN A 67 -7.77 -1.94 -16.43
N TYR A 68 -6.78 -1.11 -16.79
CA TYR A 68 -5.75 -0.64 -15.86
C TYR A 68 -6.32 0.33 -14.83
N LEU A 69 -7.24 1.22 -15.24
CA LEU A 69 -7.92 2.10 -14.30
C LEU A 69 -8.73 1.29 -13.27
N ASN A 70 -9.42 0.24 -13.72
CA ASN A 70 -10.17 -0.67 -12.86
C ASN A 70 -9.23 -1.42 -11.89
N LEU A 71 -8.12 -1.97 -12.40
CA LEU A 71 -7.09 -2.64 -11.60
C LEU A 71 -6.57 -1.72 -10.50
N VAL A 72 -6.20 -0.49 -10.85
CA VAL A 72 -5.70 0.49 -9.88
C VAL A 72 -6.77 0.80 -8.84
N ASN A 73 -7.92 1.35 -9.24
CA ASN A 73 -8.90 1.88 -8.30
C ASN A 73 -9.56 0.81 -7.42
N ASN A 74 -9.85 -0.37 -7.97
CA ASN A 74 -10.67 -1.37 -7.27
C ASN A 74 -9.87 -2.49 -6.60
N TYR A 75 -8.60 -2.68 -6.98
CA TYR A 75 -7.79 -3.78 -6.46
C TYR A 75 -6.49 -3.31 -5.80
N ILE A 76 -5.73 -2.43 -6.47
CA ILE A 76 -4.45 -1.94 -5.92
C ILE A 76 -4.68 -0.92 -4.81
N GLN A 77 -5.55 0.09 -5.02
CA GLN A 77 -5.75 1.17 -4.04
C GLN A 77 -6.20 0.66 -2.67
N PRO A 78 -7.19 -0.25 -2.54
CA PRO A 78 -7.59 -0.78 -1.23
C PRO A 78 -6.45 -1.51 -0.50
N ALA A 79 -5.68 -2.36 -1.20
CA ALA A 79 -4.53 -3.03 -0.60
C ALA A 79 -3.45 -2.02 -0.13
N LEU A 80 -3.14 -1.04 -0.98
CA LEU A 80 -2.14 -0.02 -0.69
C LEU A 80 -2.52 0.84 0.53
N ILE A 81 -3.80 1.13 0.71
CA ILE A 81 -4.30 1.87 1.88
C ILE A 81 -3.99 1.12 3.17
N HIS A 82 -4.31 -0.17 3.22
CA HIS A 82 -4.11 -0.99 4.42
C HIS A 82 -2.63 -1.28 4.69
N PHE A 83 -1.81 -1.53 3.66
CA PHE A 83 -0.36 -1.65 3.85
C PHE A 83 0.28 -0.35 4.35
N ALA A 84 -0.10 0.80 3.79
CA ALA A 84 0.42 2.09 4.26
C ALA A 84 0.06 2.34 5.74
N MET A 85 -1.12 1.89 6.19
CA MET A 85 -1.51 1.95 7.60
C MET A 85 -0.74 0.96 8.48
N MET A 86 -0.58 -0.28 8.01
CA MET A 86 0.22 -1.30 8.69
C MET A 86 1.64 -0.78 8.98
N ASP A 87 2.26 -0.12 7.99
CA ASP A 87 3.61 0.43 8.12
C ASP A 87 3.64 1.72 8.95
N TYR A 88 2.59 2.53 8.91
CA TYR A 88 2.53 3.81 9.64
C TYR A 88 2.24 3.64 11.14
N LEU A 89 1.30 2.75 11.52
CA LEU A 89 0.79 2.62 12.89
C LEU A 89 1.89 2.44 13.96
N PRO A 90 2.95 1.62 13.77
CA PRO A 90 4.03 1.48 14.74
C PRO A 90 4.77 2.80 15.02
N PHE A 91 4.80 3.71 14.05
CA PHE A 91 5.53 4.97 14.12
C PHE A 91 4.63 6.17 14.43
N ALA A 92 3.30 6.00 14.41
CA ALA A 92 2.33 7.08 14.52
C ALA A 92 2.49 7.92 15.81
N ALA A 93 2.92 7.30 16.91
CA ALA A 93 3.11 7.97 18.20
C ALA A 93 4.45 8.71 18.36
N TYR A 94 5.39 8.47 17.45
CA TYR A 94 6.77 8.94 17.59
C TYR A 94 7.08 10.15 16.71
N GLN A 95 7.96 11.01 17.20
CA GLN A 95 8.51 12.14 16.47
C GLN A 95 10.02 12.18 16.65
N VAL A 96 10.75 12.22 15.54
CA VAL A 96 12.21 12.41 15.55
C VAL A 96 12.51 13.89 15.34
N LYS A 97 13.25 14.50 16.26
CA LYS A 97 13.72 15.89 16.20
C LYS A 97 15.22 15.92 16.46
N ASN A 98 15.89 17.05 16.21
CA ASN A 98 17.35 17.17 16.45
C ASN A 98 17.78 16.80 17.89
N ALA A 99 16.88 16.96 18.86
CA ALA A 99 17.12 16.64 20.26
C ALA A 99 16.81 15.17 20.67
N GLY A 100 16.39 14.32 19.72
CA GLY A 100 16.10 12.91 19.96
C GLY A 100 14.73 12.44 19.46
N VAL A 101 14.32 11.26 19.91
CA VAL A 101 13.03 10.63 19.59
C VAL A 101 12.06 10.82 20.75
N PHE A 102 10.86 11.33 20.46
CA PHE A 102 9.85 11.66 21.45
C PHE A 102 8.55 10.92 21.17
N LYS A 103 7.91 10.39 22.22
CA LYS A 103 6.50 9.94 22.20
C LYS A 103 5.65 11.02 22.88
N HIS A 104 4.71 11.61 22.17
CA HIS A 104 3.85 12.65 22.76
C HIS A 104 2.74 11.99 23.58
N ILE A 105 2.64 12.35 24.86
CA ILE A 105 1.55 11.99 25.76
C ILE A 105 1.06 13.26 26.46
N SER A 106 -0.26 13.42 26.57
CA SER A 106 -0.84 14.48 27.39
C SER A 106 -0.77 14.07 28.86
N GLU A 107 -0.65 15.04 29.77
CA GLU A 107 -0.45 14.80 31.22
C GLU A 107 -1.56 13.96 31.86
N ASN A 108 -2.78 13.99 31.29
CA ASN A 108 -3.93 13.21 31.77
C ASN A 108 -4.34 12.07 30.82
N ALA A 109 -3.52 11.76 29.80
CA ALA A 109 -3.86 10.73 28.81
C ALA A 109 -3.13 9.41 29.09
N GLU A 110 -3.87 8.31 29.01
CA GLU A 110 -3.28 6.99 28.92
C GLU A 110 -2.76 6.77 27.49
N SER A 111 -1.52 6.31 27.38
CA SER A 111 -0.90 6.04 26.08
C SER A 111 -1.24 4.63 25.63
N VAL A 112 -1.54 4.47 24.34
CA VAL A 112 -1.74 3.15 23.74
C VAL A 112 -0.55 2.23 24.03
N THR A 113 -0.86 1.01 24.44
CA THR A 113 0.13 -0.02 24.75
C THR A 113 0.68 -0.64 23.47
N LYS A 114 1.86 -1.26 23.56
CA LYS A 114 2.43 -1.99 22.43
C LYS A 114 1.47 -3.07 21.91
N ASN A 115 0.83 -3.82 22.81
CA ASN A 115 -0.08 -4.91 22.42
C ASN A 115 -1.30 -4.42 21.64
N GLU A 116 -1.84 -3.25 21.98
CA GLU A 116 -2.94 -2.65 21.23
C GLU A 116 -2.48 -2.18 19.84
N VAL A 117 -1.28 -1.58 19.73
CA VAL A 117 -0.70 -1.22 18.43
C VAL A 117 -0.44 -2.46 17.58
N ASP A 118 0.14 -3.51 18.17
CA ASP A 118 0.40 -4.78 17.49
C ASP A 118 -0.91 -5.42 16.99
N TYR A 119 -1.99 -5.35 17.78
CA TYR A 119 -3.33 -5.77 17.35
C TYR A 119 -3.84 -4.97 16.15
N LEU A 120 -3.73 -3.64 16.17
CA LEU A 120 -4.15 -2.79 15.05
C LEU A 120 -3.33 -3.08 13.78
N VAL A 121 -2.02 -3.22 13.91
CA VAL A 121 -1.11 -3.56 12.78
C VAL A 121 -1.49 -4.92 12.19
N ASN A 122 -1.73 -5.92 13.03
CA ASN A 122 -2.17 -7.24 12.57
C ASN A 122 -3.54 -7.14 11.87
N LYS A 123 -4.44 -6.29 12.36
CA LYS A 123 -5.75 -6.11 11.74
C LYS A 123 -5.67 -5.47 10.35
N GLU A 124 -4.84 -4.44 10.21
CA GLU A 124 -4.56 -3.83 8.91
C GLU A 124 -3.90 -4.83 7.95
N ARG A 125 -3.01 -5.70 8.45
CA ARG A 125 -2.42 -6.79 7.66
C ARG A 125 -3.48 -7.76 7.13
N GLU A 126 -4.40 -8.22 7.98
CA GLU A 126 -5.49 -9.11 7.54
C GLU A 126 -6.33 -8.48 6.41
N PHE A 127 -6.62 -7.18 6.51
CA PHE A 127 -7.33 -6.46 5.45
C PHE A 127 -6.50 -6.36 4.17
N ALA A 128 -5.21 -5.99 4.28
CA ALA A 128 -4.31 -5.89 3.14
C ALA A 128 -4.19 -7.23 2.39
N GLU A 129 -4.01 -8.34 3.12
CA GLU A 129 -3.94 -9.69 2.56
C GLU A 129 -5.22 -10.08 1.81
N TYR A 130 -6.39 -9.76 2.37
CA TYR A 130 -7.66 -9.99 1.68
C TYR A 130 -7.75 -9.26 0.34
N TYR A 131 -7.36 -7.98 0.29
CA TYR A 131 -7.38 -7.22 -0.95
C TYR A 131 -6.32 -7.69 -1.95
N ILE A 132 -5.12 -8.08 -1.48
CA ILE A 132 -4.09 -8.66 -2.34
C ILE A 132 -4.56 -9.96 -2.98
N ARG A 133 -5.18 -10.86 -2.21
CA ARG A 133 -5.73 -12.09 -2.77
C ARG A 133 -6.73 -11.80 -3.90
N ARG A 134 -7.64 -10.86 -3.68
CA ARG A 134 -8.60 -10.44 -4.72
C ARG A 134 -7.92 -9.82 -5.94
N MET A 135 -6.83 -9.08 -5.73
CA MET A 135 -6.04 -8.52 -6.81
C MET A 135 -5.35 -9.62 -7.63
N ILE A 136 -4.71 -10.59 -6.98
CA ILE A 136 -4.06 -11.74 -7.61
C ILE A 136 -5.09 -12.56 -8.40
N ASP A 137 -6.24 -12.87 -7.80
CA ASP A 137 -7.33 -13.58 -8.47
C ASP A 137 -7.80 -12.84 -9.73
N HIS A 138 -7.93 -11.51 -9.66
CA HIS A 138 -8.30 -10.68 -10.80
C HIS A 138 -7.25 -10.69 -11.91
N LEU A 139 -5.96 -10.58 -11.55
CA LEU A 139 -4.85 -10.61 -12.51
C LEU A 139 -4.72 -11.97 -13.20
N ASN A 140 -4.90 -13.06 -12.46
CA ASN A 140 -4.87 -14.41 -13.00
C ASN A 140 -6.05 -14.67 -13.95
N PHE A 141 -7.27 -14.27 -13.57
CA PHE A 141 -8.46 -14.44 -14.41
C PHE A 141 -8.41 -13.57 -15.68
N ASN A 142 -7.85 -12.36 -15.59
CA ASN A 142 -7.75 -11.40 -16.69
C ASN A 142 -6.35 -11.34 -17.30
N SER A 143 -5.61 -12.45 -17.29
CA SER A 143 -4.21 -12.50 -17.71
C SER A 143 -3.98 -11.97 -19.14
N THR A 144 -4.95 -12.13 -20.05
CA THR A 144 -4.90 -11.58 -21.42
C THR A 144 -4.91 -10.05 -21.45
N ASN A 145 -5.55 -9.40 -20.47
CA ASN A 145 -5.63 -7.94 -20.38
C ASN A 145 -4.35 -7.31 -19.79
N PHE A 146 -3.52 -8.13 -19.13
CA PHE A 146 -2.31 -7.70 -18.42
C PHE A 146 -1.11 -8.61 -18.79
N PRO A 147 -0.70 -8.64 -20.07
CA PRO A 147 0.39 -9.50 -20.53
C PRO A 147 1.71 -9.23 -19.79
N GLU A 148 1.96 -7.99 -19.38
CA GLU A 148 3.13 -7.53 -18.64
C GLU A 148 3.33 -8.30 -17.32
N TYR A 149 2.24 -8.80 -16.73
CA TYR A 149 2.28 -9.59 -15.49
C TYR A 149 3.15 -10.84 -15.60
N ASN A 150 3.30 -11.39 -16.82
CA ASN A 150 4.07 -12.60 -17.08
C ASN A 150 5.35 -12.34 -17.89
N GLN A 151 5.75 -11.08 -18.07
CA GLN A 151 6.87 -10.67 -18.94
C GLN A 151 8.10 -10.15 -18.17
N ASN A 152 8.15 -10.36 -16.85
CA ASN A 152 9.32 -10.03 -16.04
C ASN A 152 10.52 -10.92 -16.45
N VAL A 153 11.70 -10.30 -16.57
CA VAL A 153 12.95 -10.94 -17.05
C VAL A 153 14.16 -10.47 -16.24
N ASN A 154 15.17 -11.33 -16.12
CA ASN A 154 16.46 -11.00 -15.47
C ASN A 154 16.27 -10.53 -14.02
N ASP A 155 16.73 -9.31 -13.71
CA ASP A 155 16.73 -8.71 -12.37
C ASP A 155 15.38 -8.03 -12.02
N ASP A 156 14.34 -8.27 -12.81
CA ASP A 156 12.98 -7.80 -12.49
C ASP A 156 12.45 -8.52 -11.24
N VAL A 157 11.60 -7.81 -10.47
CA VAL A 157 10.80 -8.43 -9.41
C VAL A 157 9.71 -9.25 -10.07
N TYR A 158 9.71 -10.56 -9.80
CA TYR A 158 8.67 -11.46 -10.25
C TYR A 158 7.46 -11.36 -9.32
N PRO A 159 6.23 -11.31 -9.86
CA PRO A 159 5.05 -11.19 -9.03
C PRO A 159 4.89 -12.44 -8.17
N ASP A 160 4.75 -12.22 -6.87
CA ASP A 160 4.35 -13.29 -5.96
C ASP A 160 2.88 -13.64 -6.23
N LYS A 161 2.66 -14.87 -6.69
CA LYS A 161 1.33 -15.40 -7.02
C LYS A 161 0.78 -16.30 -5.92
N ASP A 162 1.63 -16.70 -4.98
CA ASP A 162 1.22 -17.53 -3.86
C ASP A 162 0.97 -16.62 -2.66
N ASN A 163 -0.31 -16.46 -2.32
CA ASN A 163 -0.68 -15.83 -1.06
C ASN A 163 -0.49 -16.84 0.09
N LEU A 164 0.74 -17.32 0.30
CA LEU A 164 1.10 -18.22 1.38
C LEU A 164 0.86 -17.49 2.70
N PHE A 165 -0.25 -17.85 3.33
CA PHE A 165 -0.67 -17.47 4.66
C PHE A 165 0.39 -17.96 5.67
N ASN A 166 1.50 -17.23 5.83
CA ASN A 166 2.43 -17.42 6.94
C ASN A 166 1.88 -16.74 8.20
N GLY A 167 0.59 -16.99 8.48
CA GLY A 167 0.06 -16.84 9.82
C GLY A 167 0.83 -17.82 10.69
N TRP A 168 1.59 -17.27 11.64
CA TRP A 168 2.35 -18.01 12.63
C TRP A 168 1.55 -19.22 13.11
N VAL A 169 2.01 -20.42 12.75
CA VAL A 169 1.60 -21.66 13.40
C VAL A 169 2.20 -21.59 14.81
N LEU A 170 1.33 -21.57 15.82
CA LEU A 170 1.71 -21.69 17.24
C LEU A 170 2.42 -23.01 17.50
#